data_AF-A0AAD9YQ50-F1
#
_entry.id   AF-A0AAD9YQ50-F1
#
_cell.length_a   1.000
_cell.length_b   1.000
_cell.length_c   1.000
_cell.angle_alpha   90.00
_cell.angle_beta   90.00
_cell.angle_gamma   90.00
#
_symmetry.space_group_name_H-M   'P 1'
#
loop_
_entity.id
_entity.type
_entity.pdbx_description
1 polymer ?
#
loop_
_entity_poly.entity_id
_entity_poly.type
_entity_poly.pdbx_seq_one_letter_code
_entity_poly.pdbx_strand_id
1 'polypeptide(L)'
;MSGKAEITADQPSPAADDIEKIPAKVDTNERIGDQISHEKLEELAPNGEHEYVLEKINGMTEEEAIEIIEESVEFFKDDWNFPSDMRERMKRLLEGPKAYGEFYDRDLRIDAVMIRYSSPYPGVRAVAEILDDQTVPIETIRAYFLGIGWAVIGTFISTFFNSRFPAISLSGQVIQILLFPCAKVLEFILPDWGFTAFGVRHSLNPGPWTFKEQMFATITYNIAIYTTNSYGMILVQKSPGP
;
A
#
# COMPACT_ATOMS: atom_id res chain seq x y z
N MET A 1 24.18 -78.91 54.83
CA MET A 1 24.38 -77.47 55.08
C MET A 1 24.11 -76.77 53.74
N SER A 2 22.90 -76.24 53.52
CA SER A 2 22.49 -74.84 53.79
C SER A 2 23.34 -73.83 52.97
N GLY A 3 22.84 -72.95 52.10
CA GLY A 3 21.46 -72.55 51.78
C GLY A 3 21.39 -71.61 50.56
N LYS A 4 20.15 -71.39 50.08
CA LYS A 4 19.67 -70.21 49.29
C LYS A 4 19.69 -68.98 50.21
N ALA A 5 19.64 -67.70 49.80
CA ALA A 5 19.68 -66.93 48.56
C ALA A 5 19.78 -65.45 49.01
N GLU A 6 20.32 -64.54 48.21
CA GLU A 6 20.04 -63.11 48.40
C GLU A 6 20.01 -62.37 47.07
N ILE A 7 18.99 -61.53 46.95
CA ILE A 7 18.51 -60.82 45.76
C ILE A 7 18.99 -59.38 45.96
N THR A 8 19.74 -58.79 45.03
CA THR A 8 20.09 -57.37 45.12
C THR A 8 19.61 -56.66 43.87
N ALA A 9 18.76 -55.67 44.13
CA ALA A 9 18.04 -54.86 43.18
C ALA A 9 18.96 -53.96 42.35
N ASP A 10 18.53 -53.77 41.11
CA ASP A 10 18.99 -52.79 40.14
C ASP A 10 18.93 -51.36 40.74
N GLN A 11 20.03 -50.61 40.64
CA GLN A 11 20.10 -49.19 40.97
C GLN A 11 20.78 -48.43 39.82
N PRO A 12 20.18 -47.34 39.31
CA PRO A 12 20.57 -46.71 38.06
C PRO A 12 21.76 -45.74 38.17
N SER A 13 22.37 -45.53 37.01
CA SER A 13 23.51 -44.66 36.66
C SER A 13 23.46 -43.23 37.24
N PRO A 14 24.60 -42.60 37.58
CA PRO A 14 24.64 -41.29 38.21
C PRO A 14 24.25 -40.16 37.25
N ALA A 15 23.56 -39.17 37.81
CA ALA A 15 23.05 -37.96 37.18
C ALA A 15 24.15 -37.17 36.46
N ALA A 16 23.88 -36.78 35.21
CA ALA A 16 24.60 -35.74 34.52
C ALA A 16 23.99 -34.39 34.91
N ASP A 17 24.84 -33.47 35.34
CA ASP A 17 24.49 -32.09 35.67
C ASP A 17 23.98 -31.38 34.41
N ASP A 18 22.65 -31.24 34.28
CA ASP A 18 22.01 -30.32 33.35
C ASP A 18 22.22 -28.89 33.87
N ILE A 19 23.32 -28.27 33.42
CA ILE A 19 23.53 -26.82 33.54
C ILE A 19 22.43 -26.17 32.69
N GLU A 20 21.36 -25.73 33.35
CA GLU A 20 20.37 -24.79 32.80
C GLU A 20 21.12 -23.56 32.29
N LYS A 21 21.33 -23.51 30.97
CA LYS A 21 21.81 -22.32 30.29
C LYS A 21 20.66 -21.33 30.25
N ILE A 22 20.57 -20.52 31.30
CA ILE A 22 19.70 -19.33 31.37
C ILE A 22 19.93 -18.55 30.06
N PRO A 23 18.90 -18.33 29.22
CA PRO A 23 19.08 -17.55 28.01
C PRO A 23 19.56 -16.15 28.40
N ALA A 24 20.59 -15.68 27.70
CA ALA A 24 21.15 -14.35 27.91
C ALA A 24 20.01 -13.33 27.91
N LYS A 25 19.95 -12.53 28.97
CA LYS A 25 19.07 -11.36 29.05
C LYS A 25 19.38 -10.50 27.82
N VAL A 26 18.48 -10.49 26.84
CA VAL A 26 18.54 -9.55 25.71
C VAL A 26 18.49 -8.16 26.31
N ASP A 27 19.54 -7.38 26.03
CA ASP A 27 19.67 -6.03 26.55
C ASP A 27 18.48 -5.20 26.05
N THR A 28 17.71 -4.66 26.98
CA THR A 28 16.37 -4.10 26.73
C THR A 28 16.42 -2.71 26.09
N ASN A 29 17.55 -2.37 25.46
CA ASN A 29 17.86 -1.02 25.00
C ASN A 29 18.52 -0.97 23.61
N GLU A 30 18.64 -2.11 22.91
CA GLU A 30 19.01 -2.10 21.49
C GLU A 30 17.78 -1.76 20.67
N ARG A 31 17.88 -0.73 19.81
CA ARG A 31 16.78 -0.37 18.91
C ARG A 31 16.69 -1.47 17.87
N ILE A 32 15.53 -2.10 17.76
CA ILE A 32 15.28 -3.21 16.82
C ILE A 32 15.57 -2.80 15.38
N GLY A 33 15.34 -1.52 15.06
CA GLY A 33 15.70 -0.93 13.78
C GLY A 33 17.18 -1.03 13.43
N ASP A 34 18.09 -1.07 14.40
CA ASP A 34 19.54 -1.16 14.16
C ASP A 34 19.97 -2.57 13.69
N GLN A 35 19.10 -3.57 13.85
CA GLN A 35 19.31 -4.95 13.37
C GLN A 35 18.93 -5.13 11.90
N ILE A 36 18.43 -4.09 11.24
CA ILE A 36 17.97 -4.12 9.85
C ILE A 36 19.09 -3.66 8.93
N SER A 37 19.45 -4.48 7.94
CA SER A 37 20.45 -4.10 6.94
C SER A 37 19.93 -2.98 6.04
N HIS A 38 20.85 -2.17 5.52
CA HIS A 38 20.52 -1.09 4.57
C HIS A 38 19.79 -1.62 3.32
N GLU A 39 20.22 -2.76 2.79
CA GLU A 39 19.59 -3.42 1.64
C GLU A 39 18.12 -3.78 1.93
N LYS A 40 17.84 -4.30 3.13
CA LYS A 40 16.46 -4.62 3.53
C LYS A 40 15.63 -3.36 3.74
N LEU A 41 16.24 -2.27 4.23
CA LEU A 41 15.55 -0.99 4.35
C LEU A 41 15.17 -0.40 2.98
N GLU A 42 16.01 -0.51 1.96
CA GLU A 42 15.67 -0.09 0.59
C GLU A 42 14.51 -0.90 0.00
N GLU A 43 14.41 -2.20 0.33
CA GLU A 43 13.28 -3.05 -0.11
C GLU A 43 11.96 -2.69 0.60
N LEU A 44 12.05 -2.32 1.87
CA LEU A 44 10.91 -1.95 2.70
C LEU A 44 10.41 -0.53 2.36
N ALA A 45 11.32 0.42 2.14
CA ALA A 45 11.03 1.83 1.94
C ALA A 45 11.77 2.43 0.72
N PRO A 46 11.46 1.98 -0.51
CA PRO A 46 12.20 2.38 -1.71
C PRO A 46 12.14 3.88 -2.03
N ASN A 47 11.17 4.61 -1.48
CA ASN A 47 10.94 6.02 -1.75
C ASN A 47 11.66 6.96 -0.76
N GLY A 48 12.63 6.46 0.01
CA GLY A 48 13.41 7.28 0.96
C GLY A 48 12.78 7.42 2.34
N GLU A 49 11.80 6.57 2.68
CA GLU A 49 10.99 6.66 3.90
C GLU A 49 11.56 5.84 5.06
N HIS A 50 12.87 5.56 4.99
CA HIS A 50 13.58 4.67 5.91
C HIS A 50 13.43 5.10 7.38
N GLU A 51 13.61 6.40 7.67
CA GLU A 51 13.52 6.93 9.04
C GLU A 51 12.13 6.74 9.64
N TYR A 52 11.08 6.96 8.83
CA TYR A 52 9.70 6.77 9.26
C TYR A 52 9.40 5.30 9.56
N VAL A 53 9.82 4.39 8.68
CA VAL A 53 9.64 2.95 8.89
C VAL A 53 10.40 2.47 10.13
N LEU A 54 11.64 2.92 10.33
CA LEU A 54 12.43 2.61 11.52
C LEU A 54 11.80 3.16 12.80
N GLU A 55 11.23 4.37 12.76
CA GLU A 55 10.50 4.95 13.88
C GLU A 55 9.30 4.08 14.25
N LYS A 56 8.51 3.64 13.27
CA LYS A 56 7.36 2.75 13.50
C LYS A 56 7.75 1.38 14.03
N ILE A 57 8.84 0.79 13.52
CA ILE A 57 9.35 -0.51 14.01
C ILE A 57 9.78 -0.41 15.46
N ASN A 58 10.54 0.64 15.81
CA ASN A 58 11.02 0.84 17.17
C ASN A 58 9.89 1.21 18.15
N GLY A 59 8.84 1.87 17.66
CA GLY A 59 7.70 2.32 18.46
C GLY A 59 6.59 1.29 18.64
N MET A 60 6.56 0.22 17.83
CA MET A 60 5.52 -0.81 17.88
C MET A 60 5.80 -1.82 18.99
N THR A 61 4.80 -2.12 19.82
CA THR A 61 4.91 -3.15 20.86
C THR A 61 4.76 -4.56 20.29
N GLU A 62 5.22 -5.58 21.02
CA GLU A 62 5.09 -6.98 20.59
C GLU A 62 3.61 -7.38 20.49
N GLU A 63 2.80 -6.98 21.46
CA GLU A 63 1.36 -7.28 21.51
C GLU A 63 0.62 -6.67 20.32
N GLU A 64 0.89 -5.39 20.01
CA GLU A 64 0.30 -4.73 18.83
C GLU A 64 0.73 -5.41 17.53
N ALA A 65 2.00 -5.84 17.44
CA ALA A 65 2.51 -6.51 16.25
C ALA A 65 1.85 -7.88 16.03
N ILE A 66 1.63 -8.65 17.10
CA ILE A 66 0.90 -9.93 17.03
C ILE A 66 -0.55 -9.70 16.59
N GLU A 67 -1.25 -8.72 17.16
CA GLU A 67 -2.63 -8.41 16.81
C GLU A 67 -2.78 -8.07 15.32
N ILE A 68 -1.88 -7.22 14.79
CA ILE A 68 -1.87 -6.85 13.37
C ILE A 68 -1.67 -8.09 12.50
N ILE A 69 -0.72 -8.96 12.85
CA ILE A 69 -0.40 -10.16 12.04
C ILE A 69 -1.54 -11.17 12.08
N GLU A 70 -2.17 -11.38 13.23
CA GLU A 70 -3.33 -12.25 13.37
C GLU A 70 -4.50 -11.77 12.50
N GLU A 71 -4.83 -10.47 12.58
CA GLU A 71 -5.86 -9.85 11.73
C GLU A 71 -5.52 -10.00 10.25
N SER A 72 -4.26 -9.74 9.89
CA SER A 72 -3.78 -9.79 8.51
C SER A 72 -3.85 -11.21 7.91
N VAL A 73 -3.50 -12.23 8.68
CA VAL A 73 -3.56 -13.63 8.21
C VAL A 73 -4.99 -14.04 7.88
N GLU A 74 -5.98 -13.62 8.68
CA GLU A 74 -7.39 -13.91 8.38
C GLU A 74 -7.89 -13.05 7.22
N PHE A 75 -7.51 -11.76 7.15
CA PHE A 75 -7.89 -10.86 6.06
C PHE A 75 -7.40 -11.37 4.68
N PHE A 76 -6.15 -11.84 4.59
CA PHE A 76 -5.54 -12.31 3.34
C PHE A 76 -5.72 -13.81 3.08
N LYS A 77 -6.52 -14.52 3.88
CA LYS A 77 -6.71 -15.98 3.81
C LYS A 77 -7.13 -16.46 2.42
N ASP A 78 -8.12 -15.80 1.84
CA ASP A 78 -8.74 -16.15 0.56
C ASP A 78 -8.19 -15.35 -0.63
N ASP A 79 -7.17 -14.51 -0.41
CA ASP A 79 -6.54 -13.76 -1.50
C ASP A 79 -5.51 -14.65 -2.22
N TRP A 80 -5.77 -14.95 -3.49
CA TRP A 80 -4.87 -15.70 -4.37
C TRP A 80 -3.66 -14.89 -4.81
N ASN A 81 -3.74 -13.56 -4.79
CA ASN A 81 -2.64 -12.67 -5.19
C ASN A 81 -1.66 -12.39 -4.05
N PHE A 82 -2.01 -12.73 -2.81
CA PHE A 82 -1.15 -12.46 -1.66
C PHE A 82 0.09 -13.38 -1.64
N PRO A 83 1.32 -12.84 -1.51
CA PRO A 83 2.55 -13.61 -1.59
C PRO A 83 2.58 -14.81 -0.61
N SER A 84 2.85 -16.01 -1.14
CA SER A 84 2.80 -17.24 -0.36
C SER A 84 3.89 -17.32 0.71
N ASP A 85 5.08 -16.80 0.40
CA ASP A 85 6.22 -16.68 1.30
C ASP A 85 5.90 -15.78 2.50
N MET A 86 5.25 -14.64 2.28
CA MET A 86 4.81 -13.75 3.35
C MET A 86 3.73 -14.42 4.21
N ARG A 87 2.79 -15.15 3.60
CA ARG A 87 1.72 -15.85 4.32
C ARG A 87 2.27 -16.96 5.23
N GLU A 88 3.20 -17.74 4.72
CA GLU A 88 3.90 -18.77 5.49
C GLU A 88 4.73 -18.15 6.62
N ARG A 89 5.43 -17.05 6.34
CA ARG A 89 6.20 -16.32 7.35
C ARG A 89 5.31 -15.80 8.48
N MET A 90 4.18 -15.16 8.17
CA MET A 90 3.22 -14.67 9.17
C MET A 90 2.65 -15.80 10.04
N LYS A 91 2.30 -16.95 9.45
CA LYS A 91 1.86 -18.12 10.23
C LYS A 91 2.94 -18.60 11.20
N ARG A 92 4.20 -18.64 10.76
CA ARG A 92 5.33 -19.00 11.62
C ARG A 92 5.59 -17.98 12.72
N LEU A 93 5.33 -16.70 12.48
CA LEU A 93 5.40 -15.66 13.51
C LEU A 93 4.31 -15.83 14.58
N LEU A 94 3.14 -16.36 14.22
CA LEU A 94 2.08 -16.66 15.20
C LEU A 94 2.36 -17.91 16.05
N GLU A 95 3.26 -18.81 15.62
CA GLU A 95 3.71 -19.96 16.42
C GLU A 95 4.61 -19.54 17.61
N GLY A 96 5.07 -18.29 17.61
CA GLY A 96 5.77 -17.64 18.71
C GLY A 96 7.31 -17.74 18.65
N PRO A 97 8.01 -17.12 19.62
CA PRO A 97 9.46 -16.91 19.56
C PRO A 97 10.28 -18.21 19.48
N LYS A 98 9.82 -19.26 20.18
CA LYS A 98 10.53 -20.55 20.26
C LYS A 98 10.54 -21.31 18.93
N ALA A 99 9.49 -21.17 18.13
CA ALA A 99 9.35 -21.85 16.84
C ALA A 99 10.06 -21.08 15.71
N TYR A 100 10.09 -19.75 15.82
CA TYR A 100 10.64 -18.88 14.78
C TYR A 100 12.18 -18.74 14.86
N GLY A 101 12.73 -18.48 16.05
CA GLY A 101 14.16 -18.31 16.29
C GLY A 101 14.57 -16.91 16.75
N GLU A 102 15.86 -16.61 16.64
CA GLU A 102 16.51 -15.42 17.24
C GLU A 102 15.98 -14.07 16.72
N PHE A 103 15.55 -14.02 15.46
CA PHE A 103 15.08 -12.77 14.82
C PHE A 103 13.57 -12.54 14.93
N TYR A 104 12.89 -13.25 15.84
CA TYR A 104 11.44 -13.19 16.02
C TYR A 104 10.91 -11.75 16.16
N ASP A 105 11.42 -11.02 17.15
CA ASP A 105 10.93 -9.68 17.50
C ASP A 105 11.13 -8.68 16.35
N ARG A 106 12.27 -8.77 15.66
CA ARG A 106 12.57 -7.95 14.48
C ARG A 106 11.60 -8.22 13.34
N ASP A 107 11.48 -9.48 12.92
CA ASP A 107 10.68 -9.83 11.76
C ASP A 107 9.17 -9.64 12.00
N LEU A 108 8.71 -9.89 13.23
CA LEU A 108 7.35 -9.62 13.66
C LEU A 108 6.99 -8.14 13.48
N ARG A 109 7.82 -7.23 14.00
CA ARG A 109 7.55 -5.78 13.91
C ARG A 109 7.73 -5.23 12.51
N ILE A 110 8.70 -5.73 11.73
CA ILE A 110 8.84 -5.36 10.31
C ILE A 110 7.53 -5.69 9.59
N ASP A 111 7.05 -6.93 9.70
CA ASP A 111 5.87 -7.38 8.97
C ASP A 111 4.63 -6.60 9.38
N ALA A 112 4.43 -6.43 10.68
CA ALA A 112 3.30 -5.68 11.22
C ALA A 112 3.31 -4.22 10.78
N VAL A 113 4.48 -3.56 10.79
CA VAL A 113 4.63 -2.18 10.29
C VAL A 113 4.35 -2.10 8.81
N MET A 114 4.88 -3.02 8.01
CA MET A 114 4.68 -3.00 6.56
C MET A 114 3.24 -3.23 6.17
N ILE A 115 2.49 -4.06 6.91
CA ILE A 115 1.08 -4.29 6.63
C ILE A 115 0.22 -3.10 7.10
N ARG A 116 0.55 -2.51 8.25
CA ARG A 116 -0.26 -1.42 8.83
C ARG A 116 -0.02 -0.05 8.18
N TYR A 117 1.23 0.27 7.85
CA TYR A 117 1.63 1.61 7.40
C TYR A 117 2.05 1.66 5.95
N SER A 118 2.30 0.52 5.31
CA SER A 118 2.70 0.44 3.91
C SER A 118 1.86 -0.63 3.20
N SER A 119 2.37 -1.18 2.10
CA SER A 119 1.76 -2.29 1.39
C SER A 119 2.54 -3.59 1.59
N PRO A 120 1.85 -4.73 1.79
CA PRO A 120 2.50 -6.04 1.79
C PRO A 120 3.09 -6.40 0.41
N TYR A 121 2.60 -5.78 -0.67
CA TYR A 121 3.07 -6.03 -2.03
C TYR A 121 4.23 -5.09 -2.40
N PRO A 122 5.43 -5.63 -2.70
CA PRO A 122 6.60 -4.81 -3.05
C PRO A 122 6.37 -3.92 -4.27
N GLY A 123 5.64 -4.41 -5.28
CA GLY A 123 5.33 -3.63 -6.48
C GLY A 123 4.46 -2.41 -6.21
N VAL A 124 3.62 -2.45 -5.18
CA VAL A 124 2.81 -1.29 -4.76
C VAL A 124 3.68 -0.32 -3.95
N ARG A 125 4.57 -0.82 -3.08
CA ARG A 125 5.51 0.02 -2.32
C ARG A 125 6.44 0.84 -3.22
N ALA A 126 6.86 0.26 -4.34
CA ALA A 126 7.74 0.92 -5.29
C ALA A 126 7.10 2.13 -6.01
N VAL A 127 5.77 2.29 -5.93
CA VAL A 127 5.03 3.36 -6.62
C VAL A 127 4.15 4.21 -5.69
N ALA A 128 3.93 3.76 -4.45
CA ALA A 128 3.15 4.46 -3.46
C ALA A 128 4.06 4.93 -2.33
N GLU A 129 4.11 6.24 -2.14
CA GLU A 129 4.72 6.86 -0.97
C GLU A 129 3.82 6.64 0.26
N ILE A 130 4.43 6.29 1.39
CA ILE A 130 3.79 6.17 2.70
C ILE A 130 3.41 7.55 3.24
N LEU A 131 4.25 8.56 2.99
CA LEU A 131 4.09 9.92 3.50
C LEU A 131 3.40 10.83 2.46
N ASP A 132 2.20 11.32 2.80
CA ASP A 132 1.47 12.25 1.93
C ASP A 132 1.77 13.71 2.27
N ASP A 133 2.35 14.46 1.32
CA ASP A 133 2.55 15.91 1.45
C ASP A 133 1.25 16.70 1.21
N GLN A 134 0.61 17.14 2.30
CA GLN A 134 -0.63 17.94 2.27
C GLN A 134 -0.47 19.36 1.72
N THR A 135 0.77 19.83 1.49
CA THR A 135 1.02 21.18 0.96
C THR A 135 0.87 21.26 -0.56
N VAL A 136 0.96 20.11 -1.23
CA VAL A 136 0.85 20.02 -2.69
C VAL A 136 -0.61 20.24 -3.11
N PRO A 137 -0.90 21.24 -3.96
CA PRO A 137 -2.26 21.53 -4.38
C PRO A 137 -2.83 20.41 -5.25
N ILE A 138 -4.10 20.06 -5.01
CA ILE A 138 -4.84 18.99 -5.71
C ILE A 138 -5.99 19.60 -6.51
N GLU A 139 -6.87 20.34 -5.83
CA GLU A 139 -8.08 20.93 -6.39
C GLU A 139 -7.85 22.35 -6.91
N THR A 140 -7.17 22.47 -8.04
CA THR A 140 -6.91 23.78 -8.67
C THR A 140 -7.89 24.07 -9.80
N ILE A 141 -8.16 25.36 -10.04
CA ILE A 141 -9.08 25.80 -11.10
C ILE A 141 -8.62 25.27 -12.47
N ARG A 142 -7.31 25.27 -12.73
CA ARG A 142 -6.74 24.72 -13.97
C ARG A 142 -6.91 23.20 -14.09
N ALA A 143 -6.85 22.45 -12.98
CA ALA A 143 -7.08 21.00 -13.00
C ALA A 143 -8.55 20.68 -13.29
N TYR A 144 -9.49 21.42 -12.70
CA TYR A 144 -10.91 21.34 -13.07
C TYR A 144 -11.15 21.69 -14.54
N PHE A 145 -10.55 22.79 -15.02
CA PHE A 145 -10.68 23.22 -16.40
C PHE A 145 -10.23 22.14 -17.38
N LEU A 146 -9.07 21.52 -17.15
CA LEU A 146 -8.57 20.42 -17.99
C LEU A 146 -9.42 19.15 -17.84
N GLY A 147 -9.75 18.73 -16.62
CA GLY A 147 -10.56 17.54 -16.38
C GLY A 147 -11.95 17.62 -17.04
N ILE A 148 -12.66 18.74 -16.85
CA ILE A 148 -13.97 18.99 -17.45
C ILE A 148 -13.84 19.17 -18.97
N GLY A 149 -12.84 19.91 -19.45
CA GLY A 149 -12.61 20.12 -20.88
C GLY A 149 -12.40 18.79 -21.62
N TRP A 150 -11.54 17.92 -21.10
CA TRP A 150 -11.33 16.58 -21.66
C TRP A 150 -12.55 15.68 -21.50
N ALA A 151 -13.30 15.79 -20.41
CA ALA A 151 -14.55 15.04 -20.24
C ALA A 151 -15.59 15.40 -21.32
N VAL A 152 -15.78 16.68 -21.62
CA VAL A 152 -16.68 17.14 -22.69
C VAL A 152 -16.21 16.60 -24.05
N ILE A 153 -14.92 16.69 -24.35
CA ILE A 153 -14.34 16.21 -25.61
C ILE A 153 -14.50 14.68 -25.74
N GLY A 154 -14.14 13.93 -24.71
CA GLY A 154 -14.20 12.47 -24.73
C GLY A 154 -15.63 11.95 -24.82
N THR A 155 -16.58 12.57 -24.11
CA THR A 155 -18.00 12.22 -24.22
C THR A 155 -18.56 12.53 -25.60
N PHE A 156 -18.16 13.68 -26.19
CA PHE A 156 -18.53 14.03 -27.56
C PHE A 156 -18.02 12.99 -28.56
N ILE A 157 -16.74 12.63 -28.50
CA ILE A 157 -16.13 11.63 -29.39
C ILE A 157 -16.82 10.28 -29.20
N SER A 158 -16.97 9.83 -27.96
CA SER A 158 -17.58 8.53 -27.66
C SER A 158 -19.02 8.45 -28.17
N THR A 159 -19.81 9.52 -28.01
CA THR A 159 -21.19 9.57 -28.49
C THR A 159 -21.25 9.65 -30.03
N PHE A 160 -20.42 10.49 -30.64
CA PHE A 160 -20.42 10.71 -32.09
C PHE A 160 -19.97 9.48 -32.88
N PHE A 161 -18.98 8.75 -32.36
CA PHE A 161 -18.44 7.55 -33.01
C PHE A 161 -19.12 6.26 -32.57
N ASN A 162 -20.08 6.30 -31.63
CA ASN A 162 -20.79 5.11 -31.17
C ASN A 162 -21.50 4.36 -32.30
N SER A 163 -22.05 5.09 -33.28
CA SER A 163 -22.78 4.51 -34.41
C SER A 163 -21.88 3.97 -35.53
N ARG A 164 -20.56 4.07 -35.41
CA ARG A 164 -19.59 3.56 -36.41
C ARG A 164 -18.99 2.24 -35.93
N PHE A 165 -18.75 1.33 -36.86
CA PHE A 165 -18.00 0.10 -36.61
C PHE A 165 -16.65 0.18 -37.35
N PRO A 166 -15.51 0.12 -36.63
CA PRO A 166 -15.36 0.02 -35.17
C PRO A 166 -15.67 1.35 -34.45
N ALA A 167 -16.19 1.25 -33.22
CA ALA A 167 -16.43 2.42 -32.38
C ALA A 167 -15.10 2.96 -31.86
N ILE A 168 -14.93 4.28 -31.93
CA ILE A 168 -13.72 4.98 -31.47
C ILE A 168 -14.04 5.63 -30.13
N SER A 169 -13.26 5.34 -29.10
CA SER A 169 -13.34 5.97 -27.79
C SER A 169 -11.95 6.39 -27.31
N LEU A 170 -11.91 7.39 -26.44
CA LEU A 170 -10.68 7.82 -25.79
C LEU A 170 -10.59 7.17 -24.41
N SER A 171 -9.61 6.28 -24.21
CA SER A 171 -9.39 5.67 -22.91
C SER A 171 -8.73 6.65 -21.94
N GLY A 172 -8.88 6.38 -20.63
CA GLY A 172 -8.25 7.20 -19.58
C GLY A 172 -6.74 7.34 -19.73
N GLN A 173 -6.06 6.27 -20.18
CA GLN A 173 -4.60 6.27 -20.38
C GLN A 173 -4.17 7.21 -21.51
N VAL A 174 -4.92 7.25 -22.62
CA VAL A 174 -4.65 8.17 -23.73
C VAL A 174 -4.81 9.61 -23.27
N ILE A 175 -5.89 9.89 -22.52
CA ILE A 175 -6.11 11.23 -21.97
C ILE A 175 -5.05 11.61 -20.95
N GLN A 176 -4.59 10.71 -20.10
CA GLN A 176 -3.51 10.98 -19.16
C GLN A 176 -2.23 11.43 -19.89
N ILE A 177 -1.88 10.80 -21.01
CA ILE A 177 -0.73 11.20 -21.83
C ILE A 177 -0.92 12.58 -22.45
N LEU A 178 -2.13 12.91 -22.91
CA LEU A 178 -2.45 14.21 -23.53
C LEU A 178 -2.63 15.33 -22.50
N LEU A 179 -3.09 15.01 -21.30
CA LEU A 179 -3.27 15.95 -20.19
C LEU A 179 -1.97 16.61 -19.80
N PHE A 180 -0.87 15.84 -19.70
CA PHE A 180 0.41 16.37 -19.24
C PHE A 180 0.97 17.52 -20.11
N PRO A 181 1.09 17.39 -21.45
CA PRO A 181 1.54 18.49 -22.29
C PRO A 181 0.53 19.65 -22.30
N CYS A 182 -0.78 19.37 -22.30
CA CYS A 182 -1.79 20.43 -22.19
C CYS A 182 -1.68 21.22 -20.88
N ALA A 183 -1.42 20.52 -19.78
CA ALA A 183 -1.23 21.13 -18.48
C ALA A 183 0.05 21.96 -18.40
N LYS A 184 1.15 21.49 -18.98
CA LYS A 184 2.40 22.26 -19.07
C LYS A 184 2.24 23.53 -19.91
N VAL A 185 1.49 23.46 -21.00
CA VAL A 185 1.14 24.65 -21.80
C VAL A 185 0.27 25.61 -20.98
N LEU A 186 -0.72 25.09 -20.24
CA LEU A 186 -1.60 25.91 -19.41
C LEU A 186 -0.86 26.55 -18.22
N GLU A 187 0.09 25.83 -17.61
CA GLU A 187 1.01 26.32 -16.59
C GLU A 187 1.85 27.51 -17.10
N PHE A 188 2.29 27.46 -18.36
CA PHE A 188 3.06 28.55 -18.96
C PHE A 188 2.20 29.77 -19.34
N ILE A 189 0.95 29.55 -19.74
CA ILE A 189 0.06 30.61 -20.24
C ILE A 189 -0.68 31.34 -19.10
N LEU A 190 -1.08 30.63 -18.04
CA LEU A 190 -1.90 31.22 -16.98
C LEU A 190 -1.07 32.13 -16.06
N PRO A 191 -1.50 33.38 -15.81
CA PRO A 191 -0.92 34.19 -14.75
C PRO A 191 -1.30 33.65 -13.36
N ASP A 192 -0.47 33.89 -12.33
CA ASP A 192 -0.78 33.63 -10.91
C ASP A 192 -1.78 34.66 -10.37
N TRP A 193 -2.95 34.74 -11.01
CA TRP A 193 -4.07 35.51 -10.53
C TRP A 193 -4.94 34.63 -9.65
N GLY A 194 -5.25 35.11 -8.46
CA GLY A 194 -6.09 34.39 -7.53
C GLY A 194 -6.96 35.31 -6.72
N PHE A 195 -8.06 34.76 -6.20
CA PHE A 195 -8.92 35.44 -5.25
C PHE A 195 -9.02 34.59 -3.98
N THR A 196 -9.15 35.25 -2.85
CA THR A 196 -9.38 34.56 -1.58
C THR A 196 -10.88 34.40 -1.38
N ALA A 197 -11.35 33.15 -1.32
CA ALA A 197 -12.74 32.83 -0.98
C ALA A 197 -12.75 31.84 0.18
N PHE A 198 -13.72 31.99 1.09
CA PHE A 198 -13.88 31.11 2.26
C PHE A 198 -12.60 30.92 3.11
N GLY A 199 -11.72 31.91 3.14
CA GLY A 199 -10.45 31.86 3.88
C GLY A 199 -9.31 31.13 3.16
N VAL A 200 -9.53 30.60 1.95
CA VAL A 200 -8.53 29.91 1.13
C VAL A 200 -8.21 30.75 -0.12
N ARG A 201 -6.92 30.90 -0.44
CA ARG A 201 -6.48 31.56 -1.69
C ARG A 201 -6.62 30.59 -2.85
N HIS A 202 -7.57 30.85 -3.74
CA HIS A 202 -7.70 30.12 -4.99
C HIS A 202 -6.91 30.84 -6.08
N SER A 203 -5.74 30.32 -6.44
CA SER A 203 -4.98 30.78 -7.60
C SER A 203 -5.34 29.98 -8.86
N LEU A 204 -5.36 30.66 -10.00
CA LEU A 204 -5.41 30.07 -11.33
C LEU A 204 -4.12 29.28 -11.65
N ASN A 205 -2.98 29.74 -11.14
CA ASN A 205 -1.68 29.11 -11.32
C ASN A 205 -0.89 29.11 -10.00
N PRO A 206 -1.20 28.18 -9.07
CA PRO A 206 -0.57 28.14 -7.75
C PRO A 206 0.91 27.70 -7.77
N GLY A 207 1.45 27.31 -8.91
CA GLY A 207 2.83 26.80 -9.05
C GLY A 207 2.98 25.79 -10.18
N PRO A 208 4.07 25.03 -10.23
CA PRO A 208 4.28 24.01 -11.25
C PRO A 208 3.17 22.96 -11.26
N TRP A 209 2.86 22.38 -12.43
CA TRP A 209 1.89 21.30 -12.54
C TRP A 209 2.33 20.06 -11.76
N THR A 210 1.48 19.60 -10.84
CA THR A 210 1.79 18.52 -9.91
C THR A 210 1.22 17.17 -10.35
N PHE A 211 1.77 16.08 -9.82
CA PHE A 211 1.22 14.73 -10.02
C PHE A 211 -0.20 14.61 -9.47
N LYS A 212 -0.52 15.30 -8.37
CA LYS A 212 -1.85 15.28 -7.77
C LYS A 212 -2.89 15.95 -8.65
N GLU A 213 -2.57 17.11 -9.25
CA GLU A 213 -3.44 17.77 -10.23
C GLU A 213 -3.65 16.90 -11.48
N GLN A 214 -2.58 16.24 -11.97
CA GLN A 214 -2.66 15.29 -13.07
C GLN A 214 -3.61 14.13 -12.77
N MET A 215 -3.48 13.53 -11.59
CA MET A 215 -4.32 12.41 -11.16
C MET A 215 -5.78 12.85 -10.99
N PHE A 216 -6.00 14.02 -10.37
CA PHE A 216 -7.32 14.61 -10.19
C PHE A 216 -8.06 14.84 -11.53
N ALA A 217 -7.40 15.46 -12.50
CA ALA A 217 -7.97 15.69 -13.83
C ALA A 217 -8.27 14.38 -14.57
N THR A 218 -7.40 13.38 -14.43
CA THR A 218 -7.56 12.05 -15.05
C THR A 218 -8.74 11.28 -14.44
N ILE A 219 -8.90 11.31 -13.11
CA ILE A 219 -10.03 10.69 -12.42
C ILE A 219 -11.34 11.37 -12.83
N THR A 220 -11.37 12.70 -12.87
CA THR A 220 -12.52 13.50 -13.32
C THR A 220 -12.98 13.07 -14.71
N TYR A 221 -12.03 12.89 -15.64
CA TYR A 221 -12.30 12.38 -16.98
C TYR A 221 -12.90 10.96 -16.96
N ASN A 222 -12.26 10.04 -16.24
CA ASN A 222 -12.68 8.64 -16.20
C ASN A 222 -14.12 8.51 -15.70
N ILE A 223 -14.47 9.20 -14.61
CA ILE A 223 -15.83 9.20 -14.07
C ILE A 223 -16.85 9.67 -15.11
N ALA A 224 -16.55 10.76 -15.82
CA ALA A 224 -17.47 11.34 -16.80
C ALA A 224 -17.79 10.40 -17.98
N ILE A 225 -16.81 9.64 -18.45
CA ILE A 225 -16.99 8.71 -19.58
C ILE A 225 -17.82 7.49 -19.18
N TYR A 226 -17.68 6.98 -17.95
CA TYR A 226 -18.46 5.83 -17.49
C TYR A 226 -19.95 6.16 -17.29
N THR A 227 -20.29 7.38 -16.90
CA THR A 227 -21.67 7.77 -16.57
C THR A 227 -22.55 8.00 -17.80
N THR A 228 -21.98 8.23 -18.99
CA THR A 228 -22.76 8.64 -20.16
C THR A 228 -23.22 7.45 -21.02
N ASN A 229 -24.27 6.75 -20.58
CA ASN A 229 -25.02 5.78 -21.41
C ASN A 229 -26.50 6.17 -21.59
N SER A 230 -26.81 7.47 -21.62
CA SER A 230 -28.14 7.97 -22.00
C SER A 230 -28.50 7.59 -23.44
N TYR A 231 -27.49 7.37 -24.29
CA TYR A 231 -27.64 6.97 -25.69
C TYR A 231 -28.43 5.65 -25.86
N GLY A 232 -28.10 4.63 -25.06
CA GLY A 232 -28.81 3.35 -25.08
C GLY A 232 -30.29 3.50 -24.70
N MET A 233 -30.61 4.36 -23.71
CA MET A 233 -31.99 4.64 -23.32
C MET A 233 -32.78 5.34 -24.44
N ILE A 234 -32.18 6.33 -25.10
CA ILE A 234 -32.81 7.07 -26.20
C ILE A 234 -33.05 6.15 -27.40
N LEU A 235 -32.10 5.28 -27.74
CA LEU A 235 -32.27 4.31 -28.82
C LEU A 235 -33.37 3.29 -28.53
N VAL A 236 -33.42 2.75 -27.30
CA VAL A 236 -34.49 1.83 -26.89
C VAL A 236 -35.86 2.51 -26.94
N GLN A 237 -35.97 3.77 -26.52
CA GLN A 237 -37.22 4.53 -26.60
C GLN A 237 -37.66 4.83 -28.04
N LYS A 238 -36.73 4.90 -28.98
CA LYS A 238 -37.00 5.25 -30.39
C LYS A 238 -37.09 4.03 -31.31
N SER A 239 -36.64 2.87 -30.86
CA SER A 239 -36.87 1.58 -31.51
C SER A 239 -38.37 1.26 -31.49
N PRO A 240 -38.99 0.88 -32.62
CA PRO A 240 -40.30 0.25 -32.55
C PRO A 240 -40.17 -0.98 -31.66
N GLY A 241 -41.06 -1.14 -30.68
CA GLY A 241 -41.21 -2.41 -29.98
C GLY A 241 -41.58 -3.52 -30.99
N PRO A 242 -41.30 -4.80 -30.67
CA PRO A 242 -41.78 -5.92 -31.45
C PRO A 242 -43.32 -5.92 -31.58
#